data_AF-A0A7C6EJG0-F1
#
_entry.id   AF-A0A7C6EJG0-F1
#
_cell.length_a   1.000
_cell.length_b   1.000
_cell.length_c   1.000
_cell.angle_alpha   90.00
_cell.angle_beta   90.00
_cell.angle_gamma   90.00
#
_symmetry.space_group_name_H-M   'P 1'
#
loop_
_entity.id
_entity.type
_entity.pdbx_description
1 polymer ?
#
loop_
_entity_poly.entity_id
_entity_poly.type
_entity_poly.pdbx_seq_one_letter_code
_entity_poly.pdbx_strand_id
1 'polypeptide(L)'
;MMFCPAKRNFFAPVLLEYKIIYPDMARQMGLEGKVILGVLINEKGNVERVRILKSSFSILLDSAALKTAYTFKFSPAMMGNRPVRTWVNMPVEFKFEEVKPEEWLIEVRALQKSIAQDYKEEMVMDLYKLYKKLIFSPKKAIEIKVNDYIKLAVLNKTAKLWDGYWKLYPATPILFFDIIYRYPDSYARFEAEEDFKKFFEQEVITIRSTLPQTTADTIILRLKNALELP
;
A
#
# COMPACT_ATOMS: atom_id res chain seq x y z
N MET A 1 -48.77 11.94 36.43
CA MET A 1 -48.09 10.99 35.51
C MET A 1 -46.86 11.68 34.94
N MET A 2 -45.65 11.31 35.38
CA MET A 2 -44.40 11.73 34.73
C MET A 2 -43.93 10.59 33.84
N PHE A 3 -43.93 10.81 32.52
CA PHE A 3 -43.35 9.89 31.55
C PHE A 3 -41.82 9.96 31.65
N CYS A 4 -41.21 8.87 32.08
CA CYS A 4 -39.77 8.64 31.91
C CYS A 4 -39.54 8.21 30.45
N PRO A 5 -38.72 8.89 29.64
CA PRO A 5 -38.47 8.44 28.28
C PRO A 5 -37.58 7.19 28.34
N ALA A 6 -38.13 6.06 27.89
CA ALA A 6 -37.40 4.80 27.81
C ALA A 6 -36.09 4.98 27.04
N LYS A 7 -34.96 4.56 27.63
CA LYS A 7 -33.68 4.43 26.93
C LYS A 7 -33.93 3.57 25.69
N ARG A 8 -33.91 4.16 24.50
CA ARG A 8 -33.97 3.41 23.25
C ARG A 8 -32.70 2.55 23.19
N ASN A 9 -32.85 1.23 23.24
CA ASN A 9 -31.75 0.29 23.03
C ASN A 9 -31.28 0.44 21.58
N PHE A 10 -30.24 1.24 21.37
CA PHE A 10 -29.56 1.42 20.09
C PHE A 10 -28.25 0.65 20.11
N PHE A 11 -28.08 -0.24 19.15
CA PHE A 11 -26.82 -0.93 18.88
C PHE A 11 -26.18 -0.29 17.66
N ALA A 12 -24.96 0.23 17.87
CA ALA A 12 -24.18 0.83 16.80
C ALA A 12 -23.74 -0.24 15.79
N PRO A 13 -23.63 0.12 14.51
CA PRO A 13 -23.12 -0.78 13.49
C PRO A 13 -21.62 -1.01 13.71
N VAL A 14 -21.17 -2.24 13.48
CA VAL A 14 -19.76 -2.67 13.63
C VAL A 14 -19.15 -2.81 12.25
N LEU A 15 -17.97 -2.26 12.03
CA LEU A 15 -17.22 -2.45 10.78
C LEU A 15 -16.72 -3.90 10.71
N LEU A 16 -17.17 -4.63 9.70
CA LEU A 16 -16.84 -6.05 9.49
C LEU A 16 -15.64 -6.21 8.56
N GLU A 17 -15.62 -5.45 7.46
CA GLU A 17 -14.58 -5.52 6.44
C GLU A 17 -14.24 -4.13 5.92
N TYR A 18 -12.96 -3.90 5.64
CA TYR A 18 -12.48 -2.67 5.04
C TYR A 18 -11.18 -2.88 4.26
N LYS A 19 -10.97 -2.07 3.22
CA LYS A 19 -9.71 -1.98 2.49
C LYS A 19 -9.32 -0.52 2.32
N ILE A 20 -8.25 -0.09 3.01
CA ILE A 20 -7.72 1.27 2.85
C ILE A 20 -7.07 1.40 1.48
N ILE A 21 -7.57 2.33 0.67
CA ILE A 21 -6.98 2.69 -0.62
C ILE A 21 -6.06 3.87 -0.37
N TYR A 22 -4.76 3.63 -0.25
CA TYR A 22 -3.75 4.68 -0.07
C TYR A 22 -3.17 5.04 -1.44
N PRO A 23 -3.39 6.25 -1.99
CA PRO A 23 -2.91 6.64 -3.31
C PRO A 23 -1.39 6.57 -3.41
N ASP A 24 -0.88 6.03 -4.51
CA ASP A 24 0.57 5.88 -4.73
C ASP A 24 1.30 7.23 -4.71
N MET A 25 0.70 8.27 -5.30
CA MET A 25 1.24 9.63 -5.27
C MET A 25 1.35 10.16 -3.83
N ALA A 26 0.35 9.90 -2.98
CA ALA A 26 0.39 10.31 -1.58
C ALA A 26 1.48 9.54 -0.80
N ARG A 27 1.68 8.25 -1.10
CA ARG A 27 2.76 7.44 -0.51
C ARG A 27 4.14 7.96 -0.89
N GLN A 28 4.36 8.25 -2.17
CA GLN A 28 5.64 8.78 -2.67
C GLN A 28 5.96 10.15 -2.08
N MET A 29 4.96 11.02 -1.95
CA MET A 29 5.09 12.33 -1.31
C MET A 29 5.24 12.25 0.22
N GLY A 30 5.09 11.07 0.82
CA GLY A 30 5.15 10.90 2.27
C GLY A 30 3.98 11.56 3.01
N LEU A 31 2.80 11.64 2.39
CA LEU A 31 1.63 12.31 2.97
C LEU A 31 0.87 11.38 3.91
N GLU A 32 1.04 11.57 5.21
CA GLU A 32 0.21 10.93 6.24
C GLU A 32 -0.94 11.82 6.67
N GLY A 33 -1.94 11.22 7.32
CA GLY A 33 -2.99 11.99 7.94
C GLY A 33 -4.23 11.19 8.29
N LYS A 34 -5.14 11.84 8.99
CA LYS A 34 -6.39 11.25 9.45
C LYS A 34 -7.56 12.05 8.92
N VAL A 35 -8.43 11.38 8.15
CA VAL A 35 -9.68 11.95 7.65
C VAL A 35 -10.81 11.41 8.52
N ILE A 36 -11.68 12.29 9.02
CA ILE A 36 -12.90 11.87 9.72
C ILE A 36 -14.06 11.95 8.74
N LEU A 37 -14.67 10.81 8.46
CA LEU A 37 -15.80 10.68 7.56
C LEU A 37 -17.10 10.50 8.32
N GLY A 38 -18.17 11.11 7.84
CA GLY A 38 -19.54 10.71 8.15
C GLY A 38 -19.96 9.68 7.11
N VAL A 39 -20.38 8.51 7.56
CA VAL A 39 -20.81 7.40 6.70
C VAL A 39 -22.26 7.06 7.02
N LEU A 40 -23.13 7.13 6.03
CA LEU A 40 -24.52 6.71 6.11
C LEU A 40 -24.61 5.23 5.80
N ILE A 41 -25.04 4.44 6.77
CA ILE A 41 -25.20 3.00 6.67
C ILE A 41 -26.69 2.67 6.61
N ASN A 42 -27.08 1.81 5.68
CA ASN A 42 -28.46 1.34 5.55
C ASN A 42 -28.76 0.14 6.45
N GLU A 43 -30.01 -0.30 6.42
CA GLU A 43 -30.55 -1.39 7.24
C GLU A 43 -29.90 -2.75 6.93
N LYS A 44 -29.15 -2.86 5.82
CA LYS A 44 -28.39 -4.04 5.42
C LYS A 44 -26.90 -3.94 5.76
N GLY A 45 -26.45 -2.84 6.38
CA GLY A 45 -25.04 -2.63 6.71
C GLY A 45 -24.17 -2.15 5.53
N ASN A 46 -24.78 -1.70 4.43
CA ASN A 46 -24.06 -1.14 3.28
C ASN A 46 -23.97 0.39 3.39
N VAL A 47 -22.87 0.95 2.88
CA VAL A 47 -22.66 2.39 2.79
C VAL A 47 -23.49 2.99 1.66
N GLU A 48 -24.33 3.97 1.95
CA GLU A 48 -25.14 4.70 0.97
C GLU A 48 -24.57 6.07 0.61
N ARG A 49 -24.03 6.79 1.59
CA ARG A 49 -23.47 8.14 1.42
C ARG A 49 -22.27 8.34 2.32
N VAL A 50 -21.31 9.11 1.84
CA VAL A 50 -20.11 9.49 2.59
C VAL A 50 -19.90 10.99 2.47
N ARG A 51 -19.50 11.64 3.57
CA ARG A 51 -19.09 13.04 3.60
C ARG A 51 -17.86 13.21 4.48
N ILE A 52 -17.02 14.19 4.15
CA ILE A 52 -15.89 14.56 5.00
C ILE A 52 -16.42 15.44 6.15
N LEU A 53 -16.12 15.04 7.39
CA LEU A 53 -16.37 15.84 8.59
C LEU A 53 -15.13 16.60 9.02
N LYS A 54 -13.94 16.00 8.85
CA LYS A 54 -12.65 16.64 9.08
C LYS A 54 -11.65 16.16 8.03
N SER A 55 -11.09 17.11 7.29
CA SER A 55 -10.04 16.89 6.29
C SER A 55 -8.71 16.53 6.96
N SER A 56 -7.86 15.77 6.26
CA SER A 56 -6.45 15.59 6.64
C SER A 56 -5.53 16.72 6.14
N PHE A 57 -6.09 17.79 5.57
CA PHE A 57 -5.39 18.88 4.87
C PHE A 57 -4.66 18.44 3.59
N SER A 58 -5.01 17.26 3.04
CA SER A 58 -4.49 16.77 1.77
C SER A 58 -5.64 16.29 0.89
N ILE A 59 -5.80 16.92 -0.27
CA ILE A 59 -6.84 16.57 -1.25
C ILE A 59 -6.70 15.10 -1.70
N LEU A 60 -5.45 14.61 -1.82
CA LEU A 60 -5.18 13.22 -2.20
C LEU A 60 -5.71 12.24 -1.14
N LEU A 61 -5.45 12.52 0.14
CA LEU A 61 -5.89 11.67 1.25
C LEU A 61 -7.40 11.77 1.49
N ASP A 62 -7.98 12.96 1.35
CA ASP A 62 -9.42 13.20 1.46
C ASP A 62 -10.20 12.43 0.40
N SER A 63 -9.76 12.52 -0.87
CA SER A 63 -10.35 11.76 -1.98
C SER A 63 -10.21 10.26 -1.78
N ALA A 64 -9.05 9.81 -1.29
CA ALA A 64 -8.79 8.43 -0.97
C ALA A 64 -9.67 7.89 0.16
N ALA A 65 -9.89 8.69 1.20
CA ALA A 65 -10.74 8.33 2.32
C ALA A 65 -12.19 8.15 1.86
N LEU A 66 -12.69 9.05 1.01
CA LEU A 66 -14.02 8.92 0.40
C LEU A 66 -14.16 7.61 -0.38
N LYS A 67 -13.19 7.27 -1.24
CA LYS A 67 -13.19 6.00 -1.99
C LYS A 67 -13.11 4.78 -1.07
N THR A 68 -12.25 4.85 -0.06
CA THR A 68 -12.06 3.79 0.96
C THR A 68 -13.37 3.50 1.69
N ALA A 69 -14.14 4.52 2.07
CA ALA A 69 -15.38 4.34 2.80
C ALA A 69 -16.45 3.55 2.04
N TYR A 70 -16.47 3.61 0.71
CA TYR A 70 -17.39 2.80 -0.09
C TYR A 70 -17.01 1.31 -0.14
N THR A 71 -15.81 0.94 0.32
CA THR A 71 -15.41 -0.47 0.47
C THR A 71 -15.88 -1.08 1.80
N PHE A 72 -16.34 -0.25 2.74
CA PHE A 72 -16.69 -0.72 4.08
C PHE A 72 -17.95 -1.57 4.07
N LYS A 73 -17.92 -2.66 4.83
CA LYS A 73 -19.09 -3.46 5.18
C LYS A 73 -19.34 -3.36 6.67
N PHE A 74 -20.56 -3.06 7.05
CA PHE A 74 -20.97 -2.94 8.45
C PHE A 74 -22.00 -4.02 8.81
N SER A 75 -22.11 -4.33 10.10
CA SER A 75 -23.35 -4.88 10.62
C SER A 75 -24.44 -3.79 10.60
N PRO A 76 -25.73 -4.14 10.45
CA PRO A 76 -26.80 -3.18 10.59
C PRO A 76 -26.82 -2.55 11.98
N ALA A 77 -27.11 -1.25 12.07
CA ALA A 77 -27.45 -0.63 13.34
C ALA A 77 -28.84 -1.10 13.77
N MET A 78 -29.04 -1.39 15.05
CA MET A 78 -30.33 -1.89 15.55
C MET A 78 -30.96 -0.91 16.53
N MET A 79 -32.23 -0.62 16.38
CA MET A 79 -33.04 0.08 17.38
C MET A 79 -34.11 -0.88 17.91
N GLY A 80 -33.92 -1.35 19.14
CA GLY A 80 -34.64 -2.53 19.63
C GLY A 80 -34.27 -3.74 18.77
N ASN A 81 -35.28 -4.36 18.14
CA ASN A 81 -35.09 -5.52 17.26
C ASN A 81 -35.27 -5.18 15.76
N ARG A 82 -35.14 -3.90 15.38
CA ARG A 82 -35.30 -3.44 13.99
C ARG A 82 -34.01 -2.81 13.48
N PRO A 83 -33.51 -3.21 12.31
CA PRO A 83 -32.39 -2.54 11.68
C PRO A 83 -32.81 -1.13 11.26
N VAL A 84 -31.93 -0.16 11.48
CA VAL A 84 -32.19 1.24 11.18
C VAL A 84 -31.03 1.85 10.41
N ARG A 85 -31.36 2.78 9.52
CA ARG A 85 -30.39 3.63 8.84
C ARG A 85 -29.76 4.59 9.84
N THR A 86 -28.43 4.70 9.83
CA THR A 86 -27.72 5.56 10.77
C THR A 86 -26.48 6.21 10.16
N TRP A 87 -26.11 7.38 10.67
CA TRP A 87 -24.79 7.96 10.44
C TRP A 87 -23.80 7.47 11.48
N VAL A 88 -22.57 7.20 11.06
CA VAL A 88 -21.43 6.97 11.96
C VAL A 88 -20.23 7.80 11.55
N ASN A 89 -19.38 8.13 12.51
CA ASN A 89 -18.13 8.83 12.28
C ASN A 89 -16.99 7.81 12.18
N MET A 90 -16.41 7.68 10.99
CA MET A 90 -15.33 6.74 10.71
C MET A 90 -14.01 7.48 10.50
N PRO A 91 -12.99 7.25 11.34
CA PRO A 91 -11.65 7.70 11.04
C PRO A 91 -11.02 6.80 9.98
N VAL A 92 -10.48 7.41 8.92
CA VAL A 92 -9.56 6.76 7.98
C VAL A 92 -8.17 7.32 8.24
N GLU A 93 -7.26 6.47 8.69
CA GLU A 93 -5.89 6.83 9.01
C GLU A 93 -4.94 6.33 7.91
N PHE A 94 -4.20 7.26 7.31
CA PHE A 94 -3.11 6.99 6.40
C PHE A 94 -1.81 7.18 7.17
N LYS A 95 -1.18 6.07 7.51
CA LYS A 95 0.13 6.03 8.16
C LYS A 95 1.02 5.04 7.44
N PHE A 96 2.31 5.32 7.46
CA PHE A 96 3.31 4.40 6.98
C PHE A 96 3.66 3.42 8.09
N GLU A 97 3.87 2.17 7.70
CA GLU A 97 4.57 1.22 8.55
C GLU A 97 6.07 1.55 8.44
N GLU A 98 6.71 1.77 9.58
CA GLU A 98 8.16 1.88 9.62
C GLU A 98 8.77 0.51 9.30
N VAL A 99 9.57 0.45 8.24
CA VAL A 99 10.25 -0.78 7.83
C VAL A 99 11.71 -0.68 8.27
N LYS A 100 12.09 -1.51 9.24
CA LYS A 100 13.50 -1.68 9.62
C LYS A 100 14.18 -2.62 8.63
N PRO A 101 15.20 -2.17 7.87
CA PRO A 101 15.80 -2.96 6.82
C PRO A 101 16.39 -4.31 7.28
N GLU A 102 16.92 -4.36 8.51
CA GLU A 102 17.47 -5.56 9.12
C GLU A 102 16.41 -6.62 9.44
N GLU A 103 15.28 -6.21 10.04
CA GLU A 103 14.15 -7.09 10.33
C GLU A 103 13.51 -7.57 9.01
N TRP A 104 13.33 -6.65 8.06
CA TRP A 104 12.84 -6.94 6.72
C TRP A 104 13.69 -8.00 6.00
N LEU A 105 15.02 -7.89 6.02
CA LEU A 105 15.90 -8.85 5.35
C LEU A 105 15.81 -10.25 5.97
N ILE A 106 15.65 -10.34 7.29
CA ILE A 106 15.48 -11.61 8.00
C ILE A 106 14.19 -12.29 7.53
N GLU A 107 13.07 -11.57 7.51
CA GLU A 107 11.78 -12.09 7.06
C GLU A 107 11.81 -12.52 5.58
N VAL A 108 12.41 -11.69 4.71
CA VAL A 108 12.58 -12.01 3.29
C VAL A 108 13.34 -13.32 3.12
N ARG A 109 14.48 -13.47 3.80
CA ARG A 109 15.31 -14.67 3.67
C ARG A 109 14.63 -15.90 4.24
N ALA A 110 13.87 -15.75 5.33
CA ALA A 110 13.08 -16.84 5.89
C ALA A 110 12.03 -17.33 4.88
N LEU A 111 11.26 -16.41 4.27
CA LEU A 111 10.26 -16.76 3.25
C LEU A 111 10.91 -17.37 2.00
N GLN A 112 11.97 -16.76 1.49
CA GLN A 112 12.71 -17.31 0.33
C GLN A 112 13.20 -18.73 0.59
N LYS A 113 13.71 -19.01 1.81
CA LYS A 113 14.13 -20.35 2.21
C LYS A 113 12.95 -21.32 2.25
N SER A 114 11.82 -20.92 2.85
CA SER A 114 10.61 -21.76 2.90
C SER A 114 10.06 -22.07 1.52
N ILE A 115 9.99 -21.08 0.62
CA ILE A 115 9.54 -21.27 -0.77
C ILE A 115 10.46 -22.23 -1.52
N ALA A 116 11.79 -22.13 -1.32
CA ALA A 116 12.75 -23.03 -1.94
C ALA A 116 12.66 -24.47 -1.43
N GLN A 117 12.15 -24.67 -0.20
CA GLN A 117 11.97 -25.99 0.39
C GLN A 117 10.64 -26.64 -0.01
N ASP A 118 9.55 -25.89 0.01
CA ASP A 118 8.19 -26.35 -0.29
C ASP A 118 7.42 -25.23 -0.99
N TYR A 119 7.38 -25.23 -2.32
CA TYR A 119 6.76 -24.14 -3.06
C TYR A 119 5.26 -24.02 -2.76
N LYS A 120 4.83 -22.84 -2.32
CA LYS A 120 3.40 -22.48 -2.20
C LYS A 120 3.19 -21.08 -2.75
N GLU A 121 2.17 -20.95 -3.60
CA GLU A 121 1.79 -19.67 -4.21
C GLU A 121 1.54 -18.58 -3.16
N GLU A 122 0.89 -18.94 -2.05
CA GLU A 122 0.62 -18.04 -0.93
C GLU A 122 1.91 -17.45 -0.34
N MET A 123 2.98 -18.25 -0.23
CA MET A 123 4.26 -17.76 0.32
C MET A 123 4.96 -16.81 -0.65
N VAL A 124 4.85 -17.02 -1.96
CA VAL A 124 5.36 -16.08 -2.96
C VAL A 124 4.60 -14.76 -2.89
N MET A 125 3.28 -14.83 -2.72
CA MET A 125 2.44 -13.65 -2.49
C MET A 125 2.83 -12.91 -1.20
N ASP A 126 3.10 -13.63 -0.11
CA ASP A 126 3.54 -13.02 1.15
C ASP A 126 4.92 -12.39 1.04
N LEU A 127 5.85 -13.03 0.33
CA LEU A 127 7.15 -12.42 0.00
C LEU A 127 6.97 -11.14 -0.81
N TYR A 128 6.07 -11.14 -1.80
CA TYR A 128 5.80 -9.94 -2.57
C TYR A 128 5.14 -8.84 -1.73
N LYS A 129 4.18 -9.17 -0.85
CA LYS A 129 3.63 -8.20 0.12
C LYS A 129 4.73 -7.58 0.98
N LEU A 130 5.72 -8.37 1.42
CA LEU A 130 6.86 -7.90 2.18
C LEU A 130 7.77 -6.97 1.35
N TYR A 131 7.98 -7.25 0.07
CA TYR A 131 8.67 -6.32 -0.84
C TYR A 131 7.89 -5.02 -1.01
N LYS A 132 6.56 -5.09 -1.18
CA LYS A 132 5.68 -3.92 -1.31
C LYS A 132 5.79 -2.99 -0.10
N LYS A 133 5.99 -3.52 1.12
CA LYS A 133 6.24 -2.69 2.30
C LYS A 133 7.42 -1.75 2.09
N LEU A 134 8.53 -2.26 1.55
CA LEU A 134 9.73 -1.47 1.31
C LEU A 134 9.61 -0.59 0.06
N ILE A 135 9.03 -1.10 -1.03
CA ILE A 135 8.81 -0.36 -2.28
C ILE A 135 7.97 0.90 -2.05
N PHE A 136 6.88 0.75 -1.29
CA PHE A 136 5.90 1.81 -1.05
C PHE A 136 6.10 2.52 0.29
N SER A 137 7.25 2.31 0.94
CA SER A 137 7.67 3.10 2.09
C SER A 137 7.94 4.55 1.68
N PRO A 138 7.80 5.53 2.60
CA PRO A 138 8.07 6.93 2.30
C PRO A 138 9.50 7.12 1.82
N LYS A 139 9.68 7.88 0.72
CA LYS A 139 11.02 8.20 0.22
C LYS A 139 11.89 8.90 1.26
N LYS A 140 11.30 9.73 2.13
CA LYS A 140 12.00 10.37 3.26
C LYS A 140 12.51 9.38 4.32
N ALA A 141 11.84 8.24 4.48
CA ALA A 141 12.23 7.20 5.43
C ALA A 141 13.26 6.22 4.84
N ILE A 142 13.35 6.15 3.51
CA ILE A 142 14.25 5.24 2.82
C ILE A 142 15.63 5.90 2.63
N GLU A 143 16.57 5.56 3.51
CA GLU A 143 17.97 5.93 3.32
C GLU A 143 18.63 5.10 2.21
N ILE A 144 19.64 5.66 1.53
CA ILE A 144 20.47 4.93 0.55
C ILE A 144 21.10 3.66 1.15
N LYS A 145 21.32 3.61 2.47
CA LYS A 145 21.81 2.40 3.17
C LYS A 145 20.91 1.18 3.01
N VAL A 146 19.60 1.38 2.75
CA VAL A 146 18.67 0.27 2.46
C VAL A 146 19.17 -0.63 1.33
N ASN A 147 19.94 -0.04 0.39
CA ASN A 147 20.44 -0.72 -0.79
C ASN A 147 21.35 -1.89 -0.44
N ASP A 148 22.08 -1.81 0.67
CA ASP A 148 22.94 -2.89 1.12
C ASP A 148 22.11 -4.13 1.51
N TYR A 149 20.90 -3.93 2.08
CA TYR A 149 19.95 -4.99 2.39
C TYR A 149 19.24 -5.53 1.16
N ILE A 150 18.80 -4.65 0.25
CA ILE A 150 18.17 -5.05 -1.03
C ILE A 150 19.13 -5.93 -1.84
N LYS A 151 20.40 -5.52 -1.94
CA LYS A 151 21.44 -6.27 -2.64
C LYS A 151 21.64 -7.68 -2.09
N LEU A 152 21.45 -7.87 -0.79
CA LEU A 152 21.54 -9.16 -0.09
C LEU A 152 20.28 -10.04 -0.24
N ALA A 153 19.16 -9.46 -0.66
CA ALA A 153 17.88 -10.13 -0.82
C ALA A 153 17.63 -10.63 -2.26
N VAL A 154 18.05 -9.87 -3.26
CA VAL A 154 17.71 -10.13 -4.67
C VAL A 154 18.67 -11.08 -5.38
N LEU A 155 18.24 -11.65 -6.50
CA LEU A 155 19.10 -12.45 -7.38
C LEU A 155 20.26 -11.61 -7.92
N ASN A 156 21.41 -12.24 -8.19
CA ASN A 156 22.55 -11.58 -8.82
C ASN A 156 22.20 -10.90 -10.15
N LYS A 157 21.35 -11.53 -10.97
CA LYS A 157 20.90 -10.93 -12.24
C LYS A 157 20.04 -9.69 -12.03
N THR A 158 19.21 -9.67 -10.98
CA THR A 158 18.40 -8.51 -10.59
C THR A 158 19.28 -7.39 -10.05
N ALA A 159 20.26 -7.72 -9.20
CA ALA A 159 21.22 -6.76 -8.65
C ALA A 159 21.97 -5.98 -9.75
N LYS A 160 22.32 -6.63 -10.86
CA LYS A 160 22.98 -5.98 -12.00
C LYS A 160 22.18 -4.83 -12.62
N LEU A 161 20.84 -4.83 -12.48
CA LEU A 161 20.02 -3.70 -12.92
C LEU A 161 20.41 -2.40 -12.19
N TRP A 162 21.02 -2.48 -11.02
CA TRP A 162 21.37 -1.33 -10.21
C TRP A 162 22.87 -1.00 -10.18
N ASP A 163 23.68 -1.66 -11.01
CA ASP A 163 25.12 -1.40 -11.07
C ASP A 163 25.41 0.03 -11.50
N GLY A 164 26.25 0.71 -10.70
CA GLY A 164 26.54 2.14 -10.80
C GLY A 164 25.61 3.05 -9.97
N TYR A 165 24.49 2.53 -9.47
CA TYR A 165 23.44 3.34 -8.80
C TYR A 165 23.25 3.00 -7.31
N TRP A 166 23.90 1.95 -6.82
CA TRP A 166 23.82 1.47 -5.42
C TRP A 166 24.06 2.53 -4.34
N LYS A 167 24.81 3.59 -4.64
CA LYS A 167 25.08 4.70 -3.70
C LYS A 167 24.46 6.03 -4.14
N LEU A 168 23.69 6.04 -5.24
CA LEU A 168 23.13 7.25 -5.85
C LEU A 168 21.60 7.35 -5.67
N TYR A 169 20.90 6.23 -5.67
CA TYR A 169 19.43 6.22 -5.59
C TYR A 169 18.91 4.96 -4.90
N PRO A 170 17.79 5.02 -4.15
CA PRO A 170 17.15 3.85 -3.57
C PRO A 170 16.83 2.77 -4.61
N ALA A 171 17.30 1.55 -4.37
CA ALA A 171 17.17 0.40 -5.25
C ALA A 171 15.81 -0.30 -5.13
N THR A 172 14.81 0.30 -4.47
CA THR A 172 13.48 -0.29 -4.30
C THR A 172 12.82 -0.75 -5.61
N PRO A 173 12.99 -0.10 -6.78
CA PRO A 173 12.34 -0.56 -8.01
C PRO A 173 12.78 -1.97 -8.43
N ILE A 174 13.99 -2.42 -8.09
CA ILE A 174 14.47 -3.74 -8.54
C ILE A 174 13.80 -4.90 -7.80
N LEU A 175 13.08 -4.64 -6.71
CA LEU A 175 12.33 -5.65 -5.96
C LEU A 175 11.16 -6.22 -6.76
N PHE A 176 10.53 -5.41 -7.63
CA PHE A 176 9.54 -5.91 -8.60
C PHE A 176 10.17 -6.96 -9.52
N PHE A 177 11.34 -6.64 -10.07
CA PHE A 177 12.08 -7.51 -10.98
C PHE A 177 12.56 -8.78 -10.28
N ASP A 178 12.92 -8.73 -9.00
CA ASP A 178 13.28 -9.95 -8.28
C ASP A 178 12.13 -10.96 -8.26
N ILE A 179 10.88 -10.53 -8.03
CA ILE A 179 9.71 -11.41 -8.09
C ILE A 179 9.51 -11.94 -9.52
N ILE A 180 9.48 -11.03 -10.50
CA ILE A 180 9.25 -11.38 -11.91
C ILE A 180 10.28 -12.41 -12.39
N TYR A 181 11.53 -12.23 -11.99
CA TYR A 181 12.64 -13.05 -12.43
C TYR A 181 12.86 -14.34 -11.66
N ARG A 182 12.44 -14.39 -10.39
CA ARG A 182 12.62 -15.53 -9.50
C ARG A 182 11.44 -16.49 -9.56
N TYR A 183 10.23 -15.97 -9.75
CA TYR A 183 8.99 -16.75 -9.77
C TYR A 183 8.14 -16.42 -11.01
N PRO A 184 8.65 -16.70 -12.23
CA PRO A 184 8.01 -16.28 -13.49
C PRO A 184 6.59 -16.84 -13.68
N ASP A 185 6.30 -18.01 -13.11
CA ASP A 185 5.01 -18.69 -13.24
C ASP A 185 4.01 -18.37 -12.11
N SER A 186 4.39 -17.49 -11.17
CA SER A 186 3.54 -17.12 -10.03
C SER A 186 2.49 -16.05 -10.38
N TYR A 187 1.39 -16.02 -9.62
CA TYR A 187 0.45 -14.91 -9.63
C TYR A 187 1.13 -13.60 -9.19
N ALA A 188 2.05 -13.69 -8.22
CA ALA A 188 2.83 -12.56 -7.74
C ALA A 188 3.61 -11.85 -8.87
N ARG A 189 4.10 -12.60 -9.87
CA ARG A 189 4.75 -12.01 -11.05
C ARG A 189 3.81 -11.06 -11.78
N PHE A 190 2.57 -11.48 -12.08
CA PHE A 190 1.62 -10.63 -12.79
C PHE A 190 1.26 -9.37 -11.98
N GLU A 191 1.07 -9.51 -10.66
CA GLU A 191 0.83 -8.36 -9.79
C GLU A 191 2.04 -7.41 -9.75
N ALA A 192 3.27 -7.95 -9.72
CA ALA A 192 4.49 -7.16 -9.75
C ALA A 192 4.68 -6.36 -11.05
N GLU A 193 4.31 -6.92 -12.20
CA GLU A 193 4.39 -6.17 -13.47
C GLU A 193 3.38 -5.02 -13.53
N GLU A 194 2.14 -5.28 -13.12
CA GLU A 194 1.08 -4.27 -13.14
C GLU A 194 1.33 -3.16 -12.13
N ASP A 195 1.81 -3.52 -10.93
CA ASP A 195 2.20 -2.54 -9.92
C ASP A 195 3.43 -1.74 -10.37
N PHE A 196 4.42 -2.38 -11.00
CA PHE A 196 5.60 -1.68 -11.51
C PHE A 196 5.22 -0.66 -12.58
N LYS A 197 4.35 -0.99 -13.54
CA LYS A 197 3.89 -0.04 -14.58
C LYS A 197 3.31 1.23 -13.95
N LYS A 198 2.44 1.09 -12.96
CA LYS A 198 1.84 2.23 -12.23
C LYS A 198 2.87 3.00 -11.40
N PHE A 199 3.75 2.29 -10.70
CA PHE A 199 4.81 2.87 -9.90
C PHE A 199 5.82 3.65 -10.74
N PHE A 200 6.19 3.11 -11.90
CA PHE A 200 7.30 3.58 -12.72
C PHE A 200 7.05 4.95 -13.33
N GLU A 201 5.82 5.26 -13.76
CA GLU A 201 5.46 6.58 -14.29
C GLU A 201 5.83 7.72 -13.32
N GLN A 202 5.55 7.52 -12.04
CA GLN A 202 5.86 8.50 -11.00
C GLN A 202 7.32 8.43 -10.55
N GLU A 203 7.90 7.23 -10.53
CA GLU A 203 9.30 7.05 -10.18
C GLU A 203 10.23 7.76 -11.20
N VAL A 204 9.87 7.78 -12.49
CA VAL A 204 10.59 8.53 -13.53
C VAL A 204 10.70 10.01 -13.17
N ILE A 205 9.60 10.63 -12.70
CA ILE A 205 9.59 12.04 -12.28
C ILE A 205 10.56 12.24 -11.11
N THR A 206 10.50 11.34 -10.13
CA THR A 206 11.34 11.40 -8.92
C THR A 206 12.83 11.19 -9.25
N ILE A 207 13.16 10.24 -10.12
CA ILE A 207 14.53 9.99 -10.56
C ILE A 207 15.08 11.23 -11.27
N ARG A 208 14.31 11.82 -12.19
CA ARG A 208 14.70 13.03 -12.94
C ARG A 208 14.87 14.26 -12.06
N SER A 209 14.10 14.38 -10.98
CA SER A 209 14.27 15.48 -10.02
C SER A 209 15.43 15.26 -9.05
N THR A 210 15.95 14.04 -8.92
CA THR A 210 16.97 13.68 -7.91
C THR A 210 18.37 13.54 -8.52
N LEU A 211 18.49 13.00 -9.73
CA LEU A 211 19.77 12.67 -10.35
C LEU A 211 20.11 13.59 -11.53
N PRO A 212 21.40 13.75 -11.88
CA PRO A 212 21.79 14.40 -13.12
C PRO A 212 21.13 13.76 -14.34
N GLN A 213 20.76 14.56 -15.33
CA GLN A 213 19.95 14.13 -16.48
C GLN A 213 20.48 12.85 -17.16
N THR A 214 21.76 12.80 -17.49
CA THR A 214 22.38 11.62 -18.14
C THR A 214 22.31 10.35 -17.28
N THR A 215 22.45 10.51 -15.96
CA THR A 215 22.38 9.42 -14.98
C THR A 215 20.93 8.94 -14.83
N ALA A 216 19.99 9.88 -14.74
CA ALA A 216 18.55 9.60 -14.69
C ALA A 216 18.07 8.85 -15.95
N ASP A 217 18.38 9.34 -17.14
CA ASP A 217 17.92 8.74 -18.39
C ASP A 217 18.47 7.32 -18.58
N THR A 218 19.72 7.07 -18.15
CA THR A 218 20.35 5.74 -18.24
C THR A 218 19.65 4.71 -17.34
N ILE A 219 19.36 5.05 -16.06
CA ILE A 219 18.67 4.11 -15.17
C ILE A 219 17.21 3.89 -15.57
N ILE A 220 16.53 4.94 -16.04
CA ILE A 220 15.15 4.86 -16.55
C ILE A 220 15.10 3.91 -17.74
N LEU A 221 16.00 4.09 -18.73
CA LEU A 221 16.06 3.22 -19.91
C LEU A 221 16.35 1.77 -19.51
N ARG A 222 17.27 1.56 -18.57
CA ARG A 222 17.60 0.21 -18.07
C ARG A 222 16.38 -0.47 -17.44
N LEU A 223 15.61 0.25 -16.62
CA LEU A 223 14.38 -0.26 -16.01
C LEU A 223 13.27 -0.53 -17.04
N LYS A 224 13.10 0.36 -18.03
CA LYS A 224 12.16 0.14 -19.14
C LYS A 224 12.47 -1.13 -19.91
N ASN A 225 13.73 -1.27 -20.33
CA ASN A 225 14.17 -2.43 -21.11
C ASN A 225 14.03 -3.74 -20.32
N ALA A 226 14.22 -3.69 -19.00
CA ALA A 226 14.10 -4.87 -18.14
C ALA A 226 12.69 -5.48 -18.09
N LEU A 227 11.65 -4.70 -18.42
CA LEU A 227 10.25 -5.15 -18.52
C LEU A 227 9.67 -5.00 -19.94
N GLU A 228 10.52 -4.71 -20.94
CA GLU A 228 10.09 -4.47 -22.32
C GLU A 228 8.97 -3.42 -22.44
N LEU A 229 8.99 -2.39 -21.57
CA LEU A 229 8.01 -1.30 -21.62
C LEU A 229 8.27 -0.37 -22.81
N PRO A 230 7.21 0.20 -23.43
CA PRO A 230 7.35 1.16 -24.52
C PRO A 230 8.05 2.48 -24.12
#